data_AF-A0A0G0EAF6-F1
#
_entry.id   AF-A0A0G0EAF6-F1
#
_cell.length_a   1.000
_cell.length_b   1.000
_cell.length_c   1.000
_cell.angle_alpha   90.00
_cell.angle_beta   90.00
_cell.angle_gamma   90.00
#
_symmetry.space_group_name_H-M   'P 1'
#
loop_
_entity.id
_entity.type
_entity.pdbx_description
1 polymer ?
#
loop_
_entity_poly.entity_id
_entity_poly.type
_entity_poly.pdbx_seq_one_letter_code
_entity_poly.pdbx_strand_id
1 'polypeptide(L)'
;MEFKKIKQDILGKRYSLSIAYVSEKKSRELNKRYRKIDKATNVLSFALHKDAGEIILCKSVIRKELKKFDRTFEQLLGFLVIHGMLHLKGMEHSSRMEVAENKYDQKYFYRSRHGIHHYQSSSRRISKRRKKS
;
A
#
# COMPACT_ATOMS: atom_id res chain seq x y z
N MET A 1 6.86 15.12 3.26
CA MET A 1 7.16 13.74 2.81
C MET A 1 7.61 13.81 1.36
N GLU A 2 8.84 13.39 1.05
CA GLU A 2 9.43 13.54 -0.29
C GLU A 2 9.25 12.26 -1.11
N PHE A 3 8.12 12.12 -1.80
CA PHE A 3 7.84 10.93 -2.62
C PHE A 3 8.76 10.77 -3.82
N LYS A 4 9.45 11.84 -4.25
CA LYS A 4 10.36 11.82 -5.40
C LYS A 4 11.48 10.78 -5.24
N LYS A 5 12.13 10.73 -4.06
CA LYS A 5 13.19 9.76 -3.76
C LYS A 5 12.67 8.33 -3.75
N ILE A 6 11.54 8.10 -3.08
CA ILE A 6 10.88 6.78 -3.02
C ILE A 6 10.51 6.29 -4.43
N LYS A 7 9.92 7.17 -5.24
CA LYS A 7 9.57 6.89 -6.63
C LYS A 7 10.79 6.51 -7.46
N GLN A 8 11.89 7.25 -7.31
CA GLN A 8 13.13 6.97 -8.05
C GLN A 8 13.73 5.61 -7.66
N ASP A 9 13.68 5.23 -6.39
CA ASP A 9 14.21 3.95 -5.92
C ASP A 9 13.34 2.75 -6.32
N ILE A 10 12.02 2.90 -6.28
CA ILE A 10 11.10 1.80 -6.59
C ILE A 10 10.90 1.67 -8.10
N LEU A 11 10.52 2.77 -8.76
CA LEU A 11 10.07 2.80 -10.17
C LEU A 11 11.13 3.31 -11.15
N GLY A 12 12.23 3.90 -10.66
CA GLY A 12 13.31 4.42 -11.50
C GLY A 12 13.12 5.88 -11.90
N LYS A 13 14.19 6.58 -12.29
CA LYS A 13 14.18 8.05 -12.50
C LYS A 13 13.21 8.52 -13.59
N ARG A 14 13.07 7.76 -14.68
CA ARG A 14 12.26 8.12 -15.86
C ARG A 14 10.76 7.84 -15.72
N TYR A 15 10.35 7.06 -14.71
CA TYR A 15 8.95 6.68 -14.55
C TYR A 15 8.06 7.89 -14.22
N SER A 16 6.96 8.10 -14.94
CA SER A 16 5.98 9.14 -14.66
C SER A 16 4.93 8.64 -13.67
N LEU A 17 4.82 9.28 -12.50
CA LEU A 17 3.87 8.88 -11.47
C LEU A 17 2.94 10.04 -11.12
N SER A 18 1.64 9.82 -11.29
CA SER A 18 0.57 10.67 -10.72
C SER A 18 0.13 10.11 -9.36
N ILE A 19 -0.11 10.98 -8.40
CA ILE A 19 -0.77 10.63 -7.13
C ILE A 19 -1.90 11.62 -6.91
N ALA A 20 -3.13 11.14 -6.80
CA ALA A 20 -4.30 11.99 -6.61
C ALA A 20 -5.17 11.53 -5.45
N TYR A 21 -5.80 12.49 -4.77
CA TYR A 21 -6.82 12.22 -3.77
C TYR A 21 -8.22 12.26 -4.39
N VAL A 22 -9.07 11.33 -3.98
CA VAL A 22 -10.47 11.28 -4.42
C VAL A 22 -11.43 11.14 -3.24
N SER A 23 -12.69 11.50 -3.49
CA SER A 23 -13.78 11.28 -2.55
C SER A 23 -14.08 9.79 -2.34
N GLU A 24 -14.75 9.46 -1.26
CA GLU A 24 -15.17 8.07 -0.96
C GLU A 24 -16.10 7.51 -2.04
N LYS A 25 -17.03 8.33 -2.53
CA LYS A 25 -17.91 8.01 -3.66
C LYS A 25 -17.08 7.63 -4.89
N LYS A 26 -16.11 8.46 -5.26
CA LYS A 26 -15.26 8.21 -6.43
C LYS A 26 -14.37 6.99 -6.25
N SER A 27 -13.80 6.79 -5.07
CA SER A 27 -13.03 5.57 -4.74
C SER A 27 -13.89 4.31 -4.91
N ARG A 28 -15.12 4.31 -4.39
CA ARG A 28 -16.08 3.19 -4.56
C ARG A 28 -16.42 2.93 -6.03
N GLU A 29 -16.71 3.99 -6.79
CA GLU A 29 -16.98 3.88 -8.24
C GLU A 29 -15.81 3.24 -8.99
N LEU A 30 -14.58 3.68 -8.74
CA LEU A 30 -13.37 3.15 -9.37
C LEU A 30 -13.13 1.69 -8.95
N ASN A 31 -13.26 1.38 -7.65
CA ASN A 31 -13.07 0.02 -7.15
C ASN A 31 -14.10 -0.96 -7.73
N LYS A 32 -15.36 -0.53 -7.86
CA LYS A 32 -16.41 -1.31 -8.53
C LYS A 32 -16.10 -1.52 -10.01
N ARG A 33 -15.67 -0.47 -10.72
CA ARG A 33 -15.39 -0.53 -12.15
C ARG A 33 -14.25 -1.51 -12.47
N TYR A 34 -13.13 -1.36 -11.76
CA TYR A 34 -11.87 -2.03 -12.11
C TYR A 34 -11.60 -3.31 -11.33
N ARG A 35 -12.09 -3.44 -10.09
CA ARG A 35 -11.91 -4.66 -9.27
C ARG A 35 -13.21 -5.43 -9.02
N LYS A 36 -14.36 -4.95 -9.52
CA LYS A 36 -15.70 -5.51 -9.28
C LYS A 36 -16.09 -5.57 -7.79
N ILE A 37 -15.51 -4.68 -6.97
CA ILE A 37 -15.79 -4.59 -5.53
C ILE A 37 -16.55 -3.30 -5.25
N ASP A 38 -17.82 -3.41 -4.85
CA ASP A 38 -18.69 -2.27 -4.59
C ASP A 38 -18.47 -1.65 -3.19
N LYS A 39 -17.24 -1.22 -2.92
CA LYS A 39 -16.83 -0.62 -1.65
C LYS A 39 -15.71 0.40 -1.88
N ALA A 40 -15.70 1.51 -1.16
CA ALA A 40 -14.57 2.42 -1.17
C ALA A 40 -13.31 1.75 -0.61
N THR A 41 -12.15 2.08 -1.16
CA THR A 41 -10.85 1.59 -0.71
C THR A 41 -9.87 2.75 -0.46
N ASN A 42 -8.83 2.47 0.31
CA ASN A 42 -7.81 3.43 0.72
C ASN A 42 -6.87 3.80 -0.45
N VAL A 43 -6.50 2.83 -1.28
CA VAL A 43 -5.58 2.98 -2.42
C VAL A 43 -6.00 2.13 -3.62
N LEU A 44 -5.85 2.69 -4.82
CA LEU A 44 -5.89 2.01 -6.11
C LEU A 44 -4.64 2.38 -6.90
N SER A 45 -4.07 1.42 -7.63
CA SER A 45 -2.91 1.62 -8.49
C SER A 45 -3.28 1.25 -9.91
N PHE A 46 -3.01 2.15 -10.85
CA PHE A 46 -3.29 1.99 -12.27
C PHE A 46 -2.00 2.08 -13.07
N ALA A 47 -1.56 0.95 -13.64
CA ALA A 47 -0.49 0.95 -14.62
C ALA A 47 -1.06 1.42 -15.96
N LEU A 48 -0.69 2.63 -16.38
CA LEU A 48 -1.20 3.26 -17.62
C LEU A 48 -0.33 2.89 -18.82
N HIS A 49 0.99 2.89 -18.62
CA HIS A 49 2.01 2.45 -19.57
C HIS A 49 3.18 1.79 -18.84
N LYS A 50 4.11 1.19 -19.59
CA LYS A 50 5.33 0.58 -19.04
C LYS A 50 6.10 1.52 -18.09
N ASP A 51 6.16 2.80 -18.42
CA ASP A 51 6.89 3.82 -17.67
C ASP A 51 5.96 4.90 -17.07
N ALA A 52 4.65 4.65 -16.97
CA ALA A 52 3.70 5.61 -16.42
C ALA A 52 2.57 4.95 -15.62
N GLY A 53 2.23 5.51 -14.46
CA GLY A 53 1.11 5.03 -13.66
C GLY A 53 0.52 6.08 -12.74
N GLU A 54 -0.60 5.72 -12.14
CA GLU A 54 -1.35 6.58 -11.23
C GLU A 54 -1.71 5.83 -9.94
N ILE A 55 -1.56 6.52 -8.81
CA ILE A 55 -2.01 6.06 -7.50
C ILE A 55 -3.15 6.96 -7.05
N ILE A 56 -4.32 6.37 -6.85
CA ILE A 56 -5.50 7.05 -6.33
C ILE A 56 -5.65 6.73 -4.85
N LEU A 57 -5.76 7.76 -4.01
CA LEU A 57 -5.87 7.65 -2.57
C LEU A 57 -7.20 8.23 -2.07
N CYS A 58 -7.82 7.59 -1.09
CA CYS A 58 -9.03 8.13 -0.46
C CYS A 58 -8.76 8.52 0.99
N LYS A 59 -8.58 9.84 1.23
CA LYS A 59 -8.20 10.36 2.55
C LYS A 59 -9.22 10.00 3.64
N SER A 60 -10.52 10.00 3.34
CA SER A 60 -11.56 9.62 4.32
C SER A 60 -11.43 8.16 4.73
N VAL A 61 -11.22 7.24 3.78
CA VAL A 61 -11.04 5.81 4.06
C VAL A 61 -9.75 5.56 4.83
N ILE A 62 -8.64 6.20 4.43
CA ILE A 62 -7.36 6.10 5.15
C ILE A 62 -7.52 6.54 6.60
N ARG A 63 -8.22 7.66 6.86
CA ARG A 63 -8.48 8.13 8.24
C ARG A 63 -9.38 7.19 9.04
N LYS A 64 -10.39 6.56 8.41
CA LYS A 64 -11.24 5.56 9.07
C LYS A 64 -10.44 4.31 9.45
N GLU A 65 -9.54 3.88 8.57
CA GLU A 65 -8.71 2.71 8.78
C GLU A 65 -7.53 2.96 9.72
N LEU A 66 -7.11 4.22 9.90
CA LEU A 66 -6.06 4.59 10.83
C LEU A 66 -6.27 4.00 12.23
N LYS A 67 -7.52 3.92 12.71
CA LYS A 67 -7.86 3.32 14.01
C LYS A 67 -7.51 1.82 14.13
N LYS A 68 -7.29 1.14 13.02
CA LYS A 68 -6.94 -0.29 12.95
C LYS A 68 -5.44 -0.52 12.89
N PHE A 69 -4.65 0.53 12.67
CA PHE A 69 -3.21 0.45 12.51
C PHE A 69 -2.54 1.32 13.56
N ASP A 70 -1.52 0.79 14.21
CA ASP A 70 -0.68 1.58 15.11
C ASP A 70 0.33 2.42 14.31
N ARG A 71 -0.20 3.39 13.54
CA ARG A 71 0.54 4.25 12.63
C ARG A 71 -0.06 5.66 12.65
N THR A 72 0.77 6.69 12.47
CA THR A 72 0.27 8.04 12.16
C THR A 72 -0.31 8.08 10.75
N PHE A 73 -1.10 9.12 10.45
CA PHE A 73 -1.67 9.29 9.12
C PHE A 73 -0.59 9.32 8.04
N GLU A 74 0.53 10.00 8.30
CA GLU A 74 1.68 10.13 7.42
C GLU A 74 2.39 8.79 7.20
N GLN A 75 2.52 7.98 8.25
CA GLN A 75 3.12 6.64 8.16
C GLN A 75 2.25 5.68 7.37
N LEU A 76 0.92 5.70 7.57
CA LEU A 76 -0.01 4.87 6.79
C LEU A 76 -0.05 5.34 5.34
N LEU A 77 -0.12 6.64 5.10
CA LEU A 77 -0.09 7.23 3.77
C LEU A 77 1.21 6.87 3.02
N GLY A 78 2.37 7.00 3.69
CA GLY A 78 3.66 6.63 3.14
C GLY A 78 3.73 5.15 2.76
N PHE A 79 3.24 4.28 3.63
CA PHE A 79 3.13 2.85 3.37
C PHE A 79 2.22 2.55 2.16
N LEU A 80 1.04 3.18 2.08
CA LEU A 80 0.11 2.98 0.95
C LEU A 80 0.70 3.45 -0.38
N VAL A 81 1.50 4.51 -0.39
CA VAL A 81 2.20 4.96 -1.60
C VAL A 81 3.30 3.99 -1.99
N ILE A 82 4.10 3.47 -1.04
CA ILE A 82 5.08 2.40 -1.31
C ILE A 82 4.37 1.18 -1.90
N HIS A 83 3.30 0.73 -1.25
CA HIS A 83 2.46 -0.39 -1.71
C HIS A 83 1.99 -0.16 -3.14
N GLY A 84 1.46 1.03 -3.43
CA GLY A 84 0.99 1.38 -4.76
C GLY A 84 2.10 1.38 -5.81
N MET A 85 3.29 1.91 -5.48
CA MET A 85 4.46 1.88 -6.37
C MET A 85 4.97 0.45 -6.63
N LEU A 86 4.91 -0.45 -5.65
CA LEU A 86 5.32 -1.84 -5.83
C LEU A 86 4.37 -2.60 -6.77
N HIS A 87 3.06 -2.35 -6.68
CA HIS A 87 2.10 -2.85 -7.67
C HIS A 87 2.40 -2.32 -9.07
N LEU A 88 2.69 -1.02 -9.20
CA LEU A 88 3.07 -0.42 -10.49
C LEU A 88 4.38 -1.00 -11.06
N LYS A 89 5.26 -1.54 -10.20
CA LYS A 89 6.46 -2.29 -10.61
C LYS A 89 6.14 -3.70 -11.12
N GLY A 90 4.88 -4.13 -11.08
CA GLY A 90 4.45 -5.48 -11.45
C GLY A 90 4.62 -6.51 -10.32
N MET A 91 4.67 -6.06 -9.06
CA MET A 91 4.66 -6.98 -7.92
C MET A 91 3.23 -7.27 -7.50
N GLU A 92 2.84 -8.53 -7.56
CA GLU A 92 1.58 -9.01 -7.00
C GLU A 92 1.70 -9.19 -5.47
N HIS A 93 0.55 -9.21 -4.78
CA HIS A 93 0.48 -9.50 -3.34
C HIS A 93 1.13 -10.86 -3.04
N SER A 94 2.36 -10.81 -2.55
CA SER A 94 3.24 -11.96 -2.33
C SER A 94 4.20 -11.68 -1.19
N SER A 95 4.78 -12.74 -0.61
CA SER A 95 5.83 -12.59 0.42
C SER A 95 7.02 -11.74 -0.07
N ARG A 96 7.32 -11.79 -1.36
CA ARG A 96 8.37 -10.97 -1.98
C ARG A 96 8.00 -9.49 -1.98
N MET A 97 6.72 -9.17 -2.18
CA MET A 97 6.20 -7.81 -2.07
C MET A 97 6.25 -7.33 -0.61
N GLU A 98 5.83 -8.15 0.34
CA GLU A 98 5.89 -7.81 1.78
C GLU A 98 7.33 -7.49 2.24
N VAL A 99 8.32 -8.26 1.78
CA VAL A 99 9.74 -7.97 2.07
C VAL A 99 10.16 -6.62 1.48
N ALA A 100 9.73 -6.30 0.25
CA ALA A 100 10.03 -5.02 -0.38
C ALA A 100 9.34 -3.85 0.35
N GLU A 101 8.08 -4.01 0.75
CA GLU A 101 7.33 -3.05 1.55
C GLU A 101 8.07 -2.74 2.85
N ASN A 102 8.44 -3.78 3.61
CA ASN A 102 9.19 -3.61 4.86
C ASN A 102 10.53 -2.90 4.63
N LYS A 103 11.26 -3.28 3.58
CA LYS A 103 12.53 -2.63 3.23
C LYS A 103 12.37 -1.13 2.99
N TYR A 104 11.39 -0.72 2.18
CA TYR A 104 11.18 0.70 1.87
C TYR A 104 10.52 1.47 3.01
N ASP A 105 9.58 0.84 3.72
CA ASP A 105 8.97 1.40 4.93
C ASP A 105 10.04 1.67 5.99
N GLN A 106 10.99 0.74 6.16
CA GLN A 106 12.11 0.94 7.06
C GLN A 106 13.05 2.05 6.58
N LYS A 107 13.46 2.02 5.31
CA LYS A 107 14.38 2.99 4.74
C LYS A 107 13.89 4.44 4.85
N TYR A 108 12.60 4.67 4.67
CA TYR A 108 12.04 6.03 4.59
C TYR A 108 11.25 6.47 5.82
N PHE A 109 10.72 5.54 6.62
CA PHE A 109 9.81 5.88 7.72
C PHE A 109 10.24 5.32 9.08
N TYR A 110 11.26 4.46 9.19
CA TYR A 110 11.72 3.90 10.48
C TYR A 110 12.28 4.95 11.45
N ARG A 111 12.93 6.01 10.96
CA ARG A 111 13.51 7.04 11.84
C ARG A 111 12.44 7.81 12.61
N SER A 112 11.20 7.82 12.14
CA SER A 112 10.04 8.43 12.81
C SER A 112 9.33 7.47 13.79
N ARG A 113 9.88 6.27 14.05
CA ARG A 113 9.28 5.23 14.91
C ARG A 113 9.85 5.13 16.33
N HIS A 114 10.80 5.97 16.74
CA HIS A 114 11.31 5.98 18.13
C HIS A 114 10.32 6.55 19.15
N GLY A 115 9.03 6.23 19.02
CA GLY A 115 8.00 6.67 19.95
C GLY A 115 6.87 5.69 20.23
N ILE A 116 6.70 4.57 19.51
CA ILE A 116 5.55 3.68 19.77
C ILE A 116 5.91 2.19 19.56
N HIS A 117 5.47 1.40 20.54
CA HIS A 117 5.80 0.03 20.91
C HIS A 117 5.61 -1.06 19.84
N HIS A 118 6.43 -2.09 20.00
CA HIS A 118 6.48 -3.36 19.30
C HIS A 118 5.19 -4.19 19.55
N TYR A 119 4.46 -4.60 18.50
CA TYR A 119 3.50 -5.72 18.63
C TYR A 119 3.65 -6.73 17.49
N GLN A 120 3.73 -7.99 17.91
CA GLN A 120 4.23 -9.14 17.16
C GLN A 120 3.28 -9.60 16.05
N SER A 121 3.89 -10.05 14.96
CA SER A 121 3.27 -10.70 13.81
C SER A 121 2.63 -12.04 14.21
N SER A 122 1.32 -12.19 14.03
CA SER A 122 0.65 -13.50 14.05
C SER A 122 0.55 -14.06 12.63
N SER A 123 1.58 -14.79 12.21
CA SER A 123 1.51 -15.70 11.07
C SER A 123 0.53 -16.85 11.37
N ARG A 124 -0.63 -16.87 10.72
CA ARG A 124 -1.51 -18.05 10.68
C ARG A 124 -0.87 -19.11 9.78
N ARG A 125 -0.19 -20.11 10.38
CA ARG A 125 0.08 -21.39 9.74
C ARG A 125 -1.21 -22.21 9.69
N ILE A 126 -1.72 -22.49 8.49
CA ILE A 126 -2.69 -23.57 8.26
C ILE A 126 -1.90 -24.79 7.81
N SER A 127 -1.93 -25.87 8.60
CA SER A 127 -1.38 -27.17 8.19
C SER A 127 -2.24 -28.32 8.76
N LYS A 128 -3.09 -28.83 7.86
CA LYS A 128 -3.49 -30.24 7.64
C LYS A 128 -3.81 -31.12 8.86
N ARG A 129 -5.11 -31.34 9.07
CA ARG A 129 -5.70 -32.43 9.86
C ARG A 129 -5.78 -33.68 8.97
N ARG A 130 -4.95 -34.70 9.22
CA ARG A 130 -5.14 -36.07 8.68
C ARG A 130 -5.90 -36.87 9.75
N LYS A 131 -7.12 -37.33 9.43
CA LYS A 131 -7.80 -38.41 10.16
C LYS A 131 -7.27 -39.74 9.61
N LYS A 132 -6.92 -40.68 10.49
CA LYS A 132 -6.81 -42.10 10.13
C LYS A 132 -7.56 -42.88 11.21
N SER A 133 -8.56 -43.62 10.76
CA SER A 133 -9.12 -44.79 11.44
C SER A 133 -8.08 -45.91 11.49
#